data_AF-C2EWE8-F1
#
_entry.id   AF-C2EWE8-F1
#
_cell.length_a   1.000
_cell.length_b   1.000
_cell.length_c   1.000
_cell.angle_alpha   90.00
_cell.angle_beta   90.00
_cell.angle_gamma   90.00
#
_symmetry.space_group_name_H-M   'P 1'
#
loop_
_entity.id
_entity.type
_entity.pdbx_description
1 polymer ?
#
loop_
_entity_poly.entity_id
_entity_poly.type
_entity_poly.pdbx_seq_one_letter_code
_entity_poly.pdbx_strand_id
1 'polypeptide(L)'
;MARFAAGRKARFKEDIYMPEDVKKETPKNTEENKQEEQQVSKQATFTRDDLAKLVKEQLDAKKAEWEQKTADAVAKAKQDGKDEATMTAKELADKHAKEREAELDKKSAELDKRFAELERRDRLSQARNMLSKANLPTDAAEMLVGKDEEETQQNIDKYKSLVDQGVKNAIHRSSAQSEPQNGGSGSDVPTKKFSDMTLDEQTALYRENPDLYMQLSQQN
;
A
#
# COMPACT_ATOMS: atom_id res chain seq x y z
N MET A 1 -59.27 -57.16 6.58
CA MET A 1 -57.86 -56.70 6.68
C MET A 1 -57.87 -55.34 7.37
N ALA A 2 -57.36 -55.28 8.60
CA ALA A 2 -57.27 -54.07 9.41
C ALA A 2 -55.81 -53.58 9.43
N ARG A 3 -55.59 -52.25 9.42
CA ARG A 3 -54.47 -51.57 10.11
C ARG A 3 -54.65 -50.04 10.07
N PHE A 4 -55.04 -49.50 11.22
CA PHE A 4 -54.85 -48.11 11.64
C PHE A 4 -53.36 -47.78 11.65
N ALA A 5 -52.96 -46.62 11.11
CA ALA A 5 -51.60 -46.09 11.25
C ALA A 5 -51.59 -44.95 12.27
N ALA A 6 -51.08 -45.27 13.46
CA ALA A 6 -50.94 -44.38 14.60
C ALA A 6 -49.71 -43.45 14.46
N GLY A 7 -49.76 -42.36 15.24
CA GLY A 7 -48.87 -41.21 15.16
C GLY A 7 -47.38 -41.47 15.31
N ARG A 8 -46.58 -40.62 14.65
CA ARG A 8 -45.18 -40.38 14.97
C ARG A 8 -45.01 -38.93 15.43
N LYS A 9 -45.05 -38.72 16.75
CA LYS A 9 -44.42 -37.56 17.39
C LYS A 9 -42.90 -37.80 17.37
N ALA A 10 -42.20 -37.19 16.43
CA ALA A 10 -40.74 -37.12 16.48
C ALA A 10 -40.35 -35.83 17.20
N ARG A 11 -39.80 -35.97 18.42
CA ARG A 11 -39.31 -34.88 19.26
C ARG A 11 -38.02 -34.32 18.67
N PHE A 12 -38.01 -33.00 18.52
CA PHE A 12 -36.85 -32.11 18.54
C PHE A 12 -35.78 -32.59 19.55
N LYS A 13 -34.56 -32.79 19.07
CA LYS A 13 -33.32 -32.43 19.78
C LYS A 13 -32.29 -32.06 18.71
N GLU A 14 -32.06 -30.76 18.57
CA GLU A 14 -30.93 -30.20 17.83
C GLU A 14 -29.63 -30.58 18.54
N ASP A 15 -28.67 -30.99 17.73
CA ASP A 15 -27.28 -31.24 18.09
C ASP A 15 -26.61 -29.93 18.54
N ILE A 16 -26.42 -29.78 19.85
CA ILE A 16 -25.42 -28.85 20.38
C ILE A 16 -24.10 -29.64 20.49
N TYR A 17 -23.31 -29.49 19.44
CA TYR A 17 -21.91 -29.90 19.36
C TYR A 17 -21.07 -29.18 20.43
N MET A 18 -20.53 -29.95 21.39
CA MET A 18 -19.45 -29.53 22.27
C MET A 18 -18.16 -30.19 21.75
N PRO A 19 -17.14 -29.42 21.29
CA PRO A 19 -15.87 -30.03 20.92
C PRO A 19 -15.13 -30.46 22.19
N GLU A 20 -14.96 -31.77 22.35
CA GLU A 20 -13.94 -32.34 23.22
C GLU A 20 -12.56 -32.06 22.62
N ASP A 21 -11.71 -31.36 23.35
CA ASP A 21 -10.28 -31.61 23.36
C ASP A 21 -9.69 -31.13 24.69
N VAL A 22 -9.02 -32.04 25.39
CA VAL A 22 -7.62 -31.94 25.84
C VAL A 22 -7.43 -32.92 27.01
N LYS A 23 -6.78 -34.04 26.70
CA LYS A 23 -6.07 -34.89 27.65
C LYS A 23 -4.95 -34.07 28.31
N LYS A 24 -4.84 -34.12 29.65
CA LYS A 24 -3.60 -34.41 30.39
C LYS A 24 -3.85 -34.42 31.91
N GLU A 25 -3.80 -35.65 32.43
CA GLU A 25 -3.24 -36.11 33.71
C GLU A 25 -3.18 -35.13 34.90
N THR A 26 -3.74 -35.57 36.04
CA THR A 26 -3.03 -35.40 37.31
C THR A 26 -2.77 -36.77 37.98
N PRO A 27 -1.53 -36.99 38.45
CA PRO A 27 -1.07 -38.18 39.17
C PRO A 27 -1.43 -38.15 40.66
N LYS A 28 -1.39 -39.33 41.28
CA LYS A 28 -1.58 -39.56 42.71
C LYS A 28 -0.24 -39.54 43.44
N ASN A 29 -0.08 -38.55 44.32
CA ASN A 29 0.62 -38.52 45.62
C ASN A 29 2.14 -38.75 45.69
N THR A 30 2.85 -37.86 46.40
CA THR A 30 3.66 -38.17 47.62
C THR A 30 4.41 -36.92 48.13
N GLU A 31 4.15 -36.63 49.42
CA GLU A 31 4.96 -36.00 50.49
C GLU A 31 5.39 -34.50 50.52
N GLU A 32 4.99 -33.91 51.66
CA GLU A 32 5.68 -32.98 52.59
C GLU A 32 6.38 -31.71 52.07
N ASN A 33 5.85 -30.53 52.44
CA ASN A 33 6.53 -29.60 53.37
C ASN A 33 5.58 -28.50 53.89
N LYS A 34 5.97 -27.93 55.03
CA LYS A 34 5.26 -27.13 56.04
C LYS A 34 5.48 -25.60 55.86
N GLN A 35 4.64 -24.80 56.55
CA GLN A 35 4.68 -23.33 56.86
C GLN A 35 3.52 -22.54 56.21
N GLU A 36 2.49 -22.10 56.96
CA GLU A 36 2.39 -20.87 57.81
C GLU A 36 2.56 -19.58 56.95
N GLU A 37 1.75 -18.52 56.97
CA GLU A 37 0.61 -18.04 57.77
C GLU A 37 -0.05 -16.84 57.02
N GLN A 38 -1.35 -16.65 57.22
CA GLN A 38 -2.13 -15.39 57.29
C GLN A 38 -1.87 -14.21 56.31
N GLN A 39 -2.93 -13.78 55.61
CA GLN A 39 -3.74 -12.59 55.99
C GLN A 39 -4.84 -12.33 54.94
N VAL A 40 -6.07 -12.73 55.26
CA VAL A 40 -7.29 -12.35 54.52
C VAL A 40 -7.88 -11.11 55.18
N SER A 41 -7.63 -9.93 54.61
CA SER A 41 -8.23 -8.69 55.06
C SER A 41 -9.66 -8.54 54.52
N LYS A 42 -10.64 -8.57 55.42
CA LYS A 42 -12.05 -8.14 55.25
C LYS A 42 -12.83 -8.81 54.12
N GLN A 43 -13.12 -10.09 54.27
CA GLN A 43 -14.26 -10.70 53.57
C GLN A 43 -15.56 -10.25 54.24
N ALA A 44 -16.38 -9.48 53.52
CA ALA A 44 -17.79 -9.33 53.85
C ALA A 44 -18.39 -10.75 53.95
N THR A 45 -18.78 -11.18 55.15
CA THR A 45 -19.48 -12.44 55.34
C THR A 45 -20.89 -12.25 54.80
N PHE A 46 -21.07 -12.39 53.48
CA PHE A 46 -22.40 -12.50 52.91
C PHE A 46 -23.04 -13.74 53.52
N THR A 47 -24.13 -13.55 54.25
CA THR A 47 -24.88 -14.69 54.76
C THR A 47 -25.43 -15.47 53.56
N ARG A 48 -25.59 -16.79 53.72
CA ARG A 48 -26.15 -17.64 52.67
C ARG A 48 -27.51 -17.12 52.17
N ASP A 49 -28.25 -16.43 53.02
CA ASP A 49 -29.54 -15.81 52.70
C ASP A 49 -29.40 -14.54 51.85
N ASP A 50 -28.37 -13.71 52.07
CA ASP A 50 -28.09 -12.53 51.23
C ASP A 50 -27.65 -12.95 49.82
N LEU A 51 -26.84 -14.01 49.73
CA LEU A 51 -26.47 -14.63 48.45
C LEU A 51 -27.68 -15.24 47.74
N ALA A 52 -28.58 -15.90 48.48
CA ALA A 52 -29.79 -16.49 47.92
C ALA A 52 -30.76 -15.42 47.39
N LYS A 53 -30.86 -14.26 48.04
CA LYS A 53 -31.66 -13.12 47.54
C LYS A 53 -31.04 -12.51 46.28
N LEU A 54 -29.74 -12.24 46.28
CA LEU A 54 -29.05 -11.69 45.11
C LEU A 54 -29.16 -12.61 43.89
N VAL A 55 -29.01 -13.93 44.10
CA VAL A 55 -29.16 -14.93 43.04
C VAL A 55 -30.60 -14.98 42.53
N LYS A 56 -31.61 -14.87 43.41
CA LYS A 56 -33.02 -14.81 42.98
C LYS A 56 -33.32 -13.56 42.15
N GLU A 57 -32.89 -12.39 42.62
CA GLU A 57 -33.09 -11.13 41.89
C GLU A 57 -32.41 -11.15 40.51
N GLN A 58 -31.18 -11.68 40.43
CA GLN A 58 -30.48 -11.85 39.15
C GLN A 58 -31.15 -12.90 38.25
N LEU A 59 -31.68 -13.98 38.82
CA LEU A 59 -32.38 -15.01 38.06
C LEU A 59 -33.70 -14.46 37.50
N ASP A 60 -34.43 -13.68 38.28
CA ASP A 60 -35.69 -13.07 37.86
C ASP A 60 -35.45 -11.96 36.83
N ALA A 61 -34.39 -11.16 36.98
CA ALA A 61 -33.96 -10.20 35.96
C ALA A 61 -33.56 -10.89 34.64
N LYS A 62 -32.78 -11.98 34.71
CA LYS A 62 -32.42 -12.77 33.51
C LYS A 62 -33.62 -13.44 32.86
N LYS A 63 -34.59 -13.94 33.65
CA LYS A 63 -35.83 -14.50 33.11
C LYS A 63 -36.64 -13.43 32.40
N ALA A 64 -36.78 -12.24 32.99
CA ALA A 64 -37.47 -11.12 32.36
C ALA A 64 -36.79 -10.70 31.04
N GLU A 65 -35.47 -10.57 31.00
CA GLU A 65 -34.74 -10.27 29.76
C GLU A 65 -34.92 -11.37 28.70
N TRP A 66 -34.90 -12.64 29.12
CA TRP A 66 -35.07 -13.75 28.20
C TRP A 66 -36.49 -13.80 27.65
N GLU A 67 -37.51 -13.63 28.50
CA GLU A 67 -38.91 -13.55 28.08
C GLU A 67 -39.14 -12.37 27.12
N GLN A 68 -38.55 -11.20 27.41
CA GLN A 68 -38.64 -10.03 26.53
C GLN A 68 -37.98 -10.28 25.17
N LYS A 69 -36.74 -10.79 25.14
CA LYS A 69 -36.05 -11.14 23.89
C LYS A 69 -36.80 -12.19 23.09
N THR A 70 -37.40 -13.16 23.78
CA THR A 70 -38.16 -14.22 23.12
C THR A 70 -39.48 -13.69 22.56
N ALA A 71 -40.16 -12.79 23.29
CA ALA A 71 -41.36 -12.12 22.82
C ALA A 71 -41.07 -11.24 21.60
N ASP A 72 -39.99 -10.45 21.62
CA ASP A 72 -39.57 -9.60 20.51
C ASP A 72 -39.19 -10.43 19.28
N ALA A 73 -38.45 -11.53 19.47
CA ALA A 73 -38.09 -12.44 18.39
C ALA A 73 -39.32 -13.12 17.77
N VAL A 74 -40.29 -13.54 18.60
CA VAL A 74 -41.54 -14.15 18.12
C VAL A 74 -42.43 -13.11 17.43
N ALA A 75 -42.47 -11.86 17.92
CA ALA A 75 -43.20 -10.78 17.27
C ALA A 75 -42.61 -10.45 15.89
N LYS A 76 -41.27 -10.35 15.83
CA LYS A 76 -40.54 -10.13 14.57
C LYS A 76 -40.74 -11.27 13.59
N ALA A 77 -40.59 -12.53 14.01
CA ALA A 77 -40.82 -13.69 13.15
C ALA A 77 -42.27 -13.78 12.65
N LYS A 78 -43.26 -13.39 13.47
CA LYS A 78 -44.67 -13.31 13.05
C LYS A 78 -44.93 -12.16 12.07
N GLN A 79 -44.21 -11.05 12.21
CA GLN A 79 -44.31 -9.91 11.31
C GLN A 79 -43.62 -10.24 9.98
N ASP A 80 -42.39 -10.73 10.01
CA ASP A 80 -41.66 -11.19 8.82
C ASP A 80 -42.43 -12.28 8.08
N GLY A 81 -42.98 -13.29 8.77
CA GLY A 81 -43.79 -14.33 8.14
C GLY A 81 -45.14 -13.84 7.62
N LYS A 82 -45.70 -12.76 8.19
CA LYS A 82 -46.88 -12.09 7.63
C LYS A 82 -46.52 -11.28 6.42
N ASP A 83 -45.42 -10.53 6.46
CA ASP A 83 -44.92 -9.71 5.36
C ASP A 83 -44.50 -10.59 4.18
N GLU A 84 -43.90 -11.77 4.42
CA GLU A 84 -43.62 -12.77 3.40
C GLU A 84 -44.88 -13.42 2.83
N ALA A 85 -45.93 -13.59 3.64
CA ALA A 85 -47.21 -14.14 3.20
C ALA A 85 -48.13 -13.10 2.53
N THR A 86 -47.96 -11.81 2.85
CA THR A 86 -48.70 -10.69 2.25
C THR A 86 -48.00 -10.13 1.03
N MET A 87 -46.68 -10.29 0.92
CA MET A 87 -45.95 -10.08 -0.34
C MET A 87 -46.47 -11.08 -1.36
N THR A 88 -47.19 -10.58 -2.35
CA THR A 88 -47.74 -11.43 -3.41
C THR A 88 -46.57 -11.98 -4.23
N ALA A 89 -46.71 -13.14 -4.89
CA ALA A 89 -45.67 -13.70 -5.77
C ALA A 89 -45.09 -12.68 -6.79
N LYS A 90 -45.88 -11.64 -7.13
CA LYS A 90 -45.50 -10.48 -7.92
C LYS A 90 -44.51 -9.54 -7.22
N GLU A 91 -44.70 -9.20 -5.95
CA GLU A 91 -43.79 -8.30 -5.21
C GLU A 91 -42.45 -8.96 -4.91
N LEU A 92 -42.46 -10.27 -4.64
CA LEU A 92 -41.22 -11.06 -4.52
C LEU A 92 -40.46 -11.10 -5.85
N ALA A 93 -41.19 -11.27 -6.97
CA ALA A 93 -40.60 -11.22 -8.31
C ALA A 93 -40.04 -9.83 -8.64
N ASP A 94 -40.74 -8.75 -8.27
CA ASP A 94 -40.29 -7.37 -8.47
C ASP A 94 -39.06 -7.05 -7.61
N LYS A 95 -39.00 -7.53 -6.37
CA LYS A 95 -37.82 -7.39 -5.49
C LYS A 95 -36.62 -8.12 -6.08
N HIS A 96 -36.78 -9.37 -6.50
CA HIS A 96 -35.71 -10.11 -7.16
C HIS A 96 -35.29 -9.49 -8.49
N ALA A 97 -36.22 -8.92 -9.27
CA ALA A 97 -35.89 -8.21 -10.48
C ALA A 97 -35.00 -6.99 -10.19
N LYS A 98 -35.36 -6.17 -9.19
CA LYS A 98 -34.55 -5.02 -8.74
C LYS A 98 -33.20 -5.44 -8.18
N GLU A 99 -33.14 -6.51 -7.40
CA GLU A 99 -31.88 -7.05 -6.88
C GLU A 99 -30.96 -7.49 -8.02
N ARG A 100 -31.49 -8.21 -9.02
CA ARG A 100 -30.71 -8.60 -10.20
C ARG A 100 -30.24 -7.40 -11.01
N GLU A 101 -31.09 -6.40 -11.21
CA GLU A 101 -30.72 -5.17 -11.92
C GLU A 101 -29.61 -4.42 -11.18
N ALA A 102 -29.72 -4.27 -9.86
CA ALA A 102 -28.68 -3.67 -9.03
C ALA A 102 -27.37 -4.47 -9.02
N GLU A 103 -27.43 -5.81 -9.06
CA GLU A 103 -26.23 -6.65 -9.21
C GLU A 103 -25.58 -6.49 -10.59
N LEU A 104 -26.38 -6.41 -11.65
CA LEU A 104 -25.87 -6.18 -13.00
C LEU A 104 -25.22 -4.81 -13.12
N ASP A 105 -25.82 -3.77 -12.55
CA ASP A 105 -25.25 -2.41 -12.52
C ASP A 105 -23.96 -2.34 -11.73
N LYS A 106 -23.86 -3.06 -10.60
CA LYS A 106 -22.61 -3.15 -9.84
C LYS A 106 -21.53 -3.85 -10.66
N LYS A 107 -21.88 -4.95 -11.34
CA LYS A 107 -20.94 -5.70 -12.19
C LYS A 107 -20.50 -4.89 -13.39
N SER A 108 -21.39 -4.17 -14.06
CA SER A 108 -21.03 -3.30 -15.19
C SER A 108 -20.10 -2.19 -14.73
N ALA A 109 -20.44 -1.50 -13.63
CA ALA A 109 -19.58 -0.46 -13.06
C ALA A 109 -18.21 -0.98 -12.63
N GLU A 110 -18.12 -2.20 -12.10
CA GLU A 110 -16.83 -2.81 -11.76
C GLU A 110 -16.02 -3.17 -13.02
N LEU A 111 -16.68 -3.70 -14.05
CA LEU A 111 -16.04 -3.97 -15.33
C LEU A 111 -15.53 -2.68 -15.98
N ASP A 112 -16.34 -1.62 -16.03
CA ASP A 112 -15.94 -0.34 -16.60
C ASP A 112 -14.74 0.26 -15.89
N LYS A 113 -14.68 0.15 -14.54
CA LYS A 113 -13.49 0.55 -13.77
C LYS A 113 -12.27 -0.27 -14.15
N ARG A 114 -12.41 -1.59 -14.26
CA ARG A 114 -11.30 -2.47 -14.65
C ARG A 114 -10.83 -2.19 -16.08
N PHE A 115 -11.75 -1.93 -17.00
CA PHE A 115 -11.42 -1.55 -18.37
C PHE A 115 -10.67 -0.21 -18.40
N ALA A 116 -11.14 0.80 -17.69
CA ALA A 116 -10.46 2.09 -17.60
C ALA A 116 -9.05 1.98 -16.98
N GLU A 117 -8.89 1.12 -15.97
CA GLU A 117 -7.59 0.88 -15.35
C GLU A 117 -6.63 0.13 -16.28
N LEU A 118 -7.13 -0.87 -17.01
CA LEU A 118 -6.35 -1.60 -18.02
C LEU A 118 -5.94 -0.67 -19.17
N GLU A 119 -6.85 0.12 -19.70
CA GLU A 119 -6.55 1.11 -20.74
C GLU A 119 -5.47 2.09 -20.27
N ARG A 120 -5.60 2.60 -19.05
CA ARG A 120 -4.59 3.49 -18.46
C ARG A 120 -3.23 2.79 -18.34
N ARG A 121 -3.21 1.54 -17.85
CA ARG A 121 -1.98 0.76 -17.68
C ARG A 121 -1.31 0.49 -19.02
N ASP A 122 -2.08 0.11 -20.03
CA ASP A 122 -1.57 -0.20 -21.36
C ASP A 122 -1.01 1.06 -22.04
N ARG A 123 -1.71 2.20 -21.94
CA ARG A 123 -1.19 3.50 -22.42
C ARG A 123 0.09 3.91 -21.71
N LEU A 124 0.16 3.74 -20.38
CA LEU A 124 1.39 3.98 -19.61
C LEU A 124 2.54 3.09 -20.05
N SER A 125 2.27 1.80 -20.28
CA SER A 125 3.27 0.86 -20.78
C SER A 125 3.79 1.26 -22.17
N GLN A 126 2.89 1.65 -23.07
CA GLN A 126 3.25 2.15 -24.40
C GLN A 126 4.13 3.41 -24.30
N ALA A 127 3.73 4.40 -23.51
CA ALA A 127 4.53 5.61 -23.30
C ALA A 127 5.91 5.31 -22.69
N ARG A 128 5.99 4.41 -21.70
CA ARG A 128 7.27 3.94 -21.15
C ARG A 128 8.15 3.29 -22.21
N ASN A 129 7.57 2.46 -23.08
CA ASN A 129 8.30 1.84 -24.19
C ASN A 129 8.81 2.87 -25.20
N MET A 130 8.00 3.88 -25.54
CA MET A 130 8.39 4.96 -26.45
C MET A 130 9.52 5.81 -25.85
N LEU A 131 9.43 6.17 -24.56
CA LEU A 131 10.48 6.89 -23.84
C LEU A 131 11.78 6.08 -23.76
N SER A 132 11.68 4.78 -23.46
CA SER A 132 12.83 3.89 -23.43
C SER A 132 13.52 3.81 -24.80
N LYS A 133 12.75 3.66 -25.89
CA LYS A 133 13.29 3.70 -27.27
C LYS A 133 13.97 5.04 -27.60
N ALA A 134 13.48 6.14 -27.04
CA ALA A 134 14.06 7.46 -27.20
C ALA A 134 15.27 7.74 -26.28
N ASN A 135 15.67 6.77 -25.45
CA ASN A 135 16.66 6.90 -24.37
C ASN A 135 16.33 8.03 -23.38
N LEU A 136 15.04 8.20 -23.08
CA LEU A 136 14.53 9.18 -22.14
C LEU A 136 14.05 8.50 -20.84
N PRO A 137 14.03 9.21 -19.70
CA PRO A 137 13.55 8.66 -18.44
C PRO A 137 12.11 8.15 -18.53
N THR A 138 11.89 6.87 -18.22
CA THR A 138 10.56 6.23 -18.28
C THR A 138 9.62 6.72 -17.18
N ASP A 139 10.15 7.30 -16.11
CA ASP A 139 9.36 7.84 -15.00
C ASP A 139 8.53 9.05 -15.43
N ALA A 140 8.94 9.73 -16.52
CA ALA A 140 8.17 10.82 -17.10
C ALA A 140 6.89 10.35 -17.82
N ALA A 141 6.69 9.04 -18.03
CA ALA A 141 5.56 8.50 -18.80
C ALA A 141 4.20 8.96 -18.26
N GLU A 142 4.03 9.03 -16.94
CA GLU A 142 2.75 9.44 -16.33
C GLU A 142 2.36 10.89 -16.67
N MET A 143 3.35 11.74 -16.92
CA MET A 143 3.12 13.15 -17.30
C MET A 143 2.96 13.33 -18.82
N LEU A 144 3.38 12.34 -19.62
CA LEU A 144 3.47 12.45 -21.07
C LEU A 144 2.38 11.65 -21.81
N VAL A 145 1.72 10.69 -21.14
CA VAL A 145 0.55 9.98 -21.68
C VAL A 145 -0.56 10.96 -22.02
N GLY A 146 -0.90 11.03 -23.31
CA GLY A 146 -2.03 11.79 -23.84
C GLY A 146 -3.31 10.94 -23.94
N LYS A 147 -4.32 11.51 -24.58
CA LYS A 147 -5.61 10.85 -24.84
C LYS A 147 -5.47 9.67 -25.80
N ASP A 148 -4.54 9.78 -26.73
CA ASP A 148 -4.19 8.79 -27.74
C ASP A 148 -2.66 8.63 -27.90
N GLU A 149 -2.26 7.69 -28.76
CA GLU A 149 -0.86 7.40 -29.05
C GLU A 149 -0.16 8.57 -29.77
N GLU A 150 -0.87 9.30 -30.64
CA GLU A 150 -0.34 10.45 -31.38
C GLU A 150 -0.02 11.61 -30.45
N GLU A 151 -0.92 11.98 -29.55
CA GLU A 151 -0.71 13.01 -28.54
C GLU A 151 0.42 12.62 -27.58
N THR A 152 0.48 11.34 -27.19
CA THR A 152 1.58 10.80 -26.39
C THR A 152 2.92 10.96 -27.10
N GLN A 153 3.00 10.61 -28.38
CA GLN A 153 4.21 10.78 -29.19
C GLN A 153 4.61 12.25 -29.28
N GLN A 154 3.66 13.15 -29.58
CA GLN A 154 3.93 14.59 -29.64
C GLN A 154 4.44 15.15 -28.30
N ASN A 155 3.90 14.69 -27.18
CA ASN A 155 4.35 15.08 -25.85
C ASN A 155 5.78 14.58 -25.57
N ILE A 156 6.08 13.34 -25.96
CA ILE A 156 7.43 12.76 -25.86
C ILE A 156 8.43 13.55 -26.70
N ASP A 157 8.08 13.94 -27.94
CA ASP A 157 8.96 14.70 -28.82
C ASP A 157 9.24 16.11 -28.28
N LYS A 158 8.23 16.79 -27.73
CA LYS A 158 8.41 18.06 -27.02
C LYS A 158 9.31 17.91 -25.81
N TYR A 159 9.08 16.87 -25.00
CA TYR A 159 9.90 16.57 -23.83
C TYR A 159 11.36 16.31 -24.22
N LYS A 160 11.60 15.52 -25.28
CA LYS A 160 12.93 15.28 -25.83
C LYS A 160 13.66 16.58 -26.17
N SER A 161 13.00 17.47 -26.91
CA SER A 161 13.57 18.76 -27.30
C SER A 161 13.96 19.62 -26.09
N LEU A 162 13.10 19.67 -25.07
CA LEU A 162 13.36 20.42 -23.84
C LEU A 162 14.54 19.83 -23.04
N VAL A 163 14.61 18.51 -22.94
CA VAL A 163 15.73 17.82 -22.28
C VAL A 163 17.03 18.10 -23.04
N ASP A 164 17.04 17.95 -24.36
CA ASP A 164 18.22 18.20 -25.19
C ASP A 164 18.68 19.67 -25.08
N GLN A 165 17.75 20.62 -25.07
CA GLN A 165 18.06 22.05 -24.83
C GLN A 165 18.62 22.29 -23.43
N GLY A 166 18.04 21.67 -22.40
CA GLY A 166 18.52 21.76 -21.02
C GLY A 166 19.94 21.22 -20.87
N VAL A 167 20.21 20.05 -21.45
CA VAL A 167 21.54 19.43 -21.46
C VAL A 167 22.55 20.30 -22.21
N LYS A 168 22.20 20.81 -23.40
CA LYS A 168 23.06 21.75 -24.14
C LYS A 168 23.38 22.99 -23.31
N ASN A 169 22.38 23.61 -22.68
CA ASN A 169 22.57 24.79 -21.84
C ASN A 169 23.42 24.49 -20.60
N ALA A 170 23.23 23.32 -19.97
CA ALA A 170 24.04 22.88 -18.85
C ALA A 170 25.51 22.68 -19.26
N ILE A 171 25.75 22.04 -20.41
CA ILE A 171 27.10 21.88 -20.98
C ILE A 171 27.70 23.24 -21.32
N HIS A 172 26.95 24.15 -21.96
CA HIS A 172 27.44 25.50 -22.25
C HIS A 172 27.80 26.26 -20.98
N ARG A 173 26.99 26.16 -19.92
CA ARG A 173 27.28 26.77 -18.62
C ARG A 173 28.48 26.12 -17.94
N SER A 174 28.58 24.80 -17.93
CA SER A 174 29.73 24.10 -17.33
C SER A 174 31.01 24.43 -18.09
N SER A 175 30.96 24.49 -19.42
CA SER A 175 32.10 24.88 -20.26
C SER A 175 32.47 26.35 -20.11
N ALA A 176 31.52 27.24 -19.85
CA ALA A 176 31.80 28.66 -19.58
C ALA A 176 32.35 28.90 -18.17
N GLN A 177 31.94 28.08 -17.20
CA GLN A 177 32.36 28.20 -15.79
C GLN A 177 33.62 27.39 -15.47
N SER A 178 33.94 26.40 -16.30
CA SER A 178 35.27 25.81 -16.35
C SER A 178 36.15 26.80 -17.12
N GLU A 179 36.78 27.75 -16.40
CA GLU A 179 37.96 28.40 -16.94
C GLU A 179 38.87 27.30 -17.49
N PRO A 180 39.44 27.43 -18.70
CA PRO A 180 40.42 26.46 -19.14
C PRO A 180 41.46 26.40 -18.04
N GLN A 181 41.55 25.26 -17.34
CA GLN A 181 42.71 24.96 -16.55
C GLN A 181 43.81 25.00 -17.59
N ASN A 182 44.51 26.13 -17.60
CA ASN A 182 45.69 26.38 -18.40
C ASN A 182 46.54 25.14 -18.15
N GLY A 183 46.54 24.22 -19.12
CA GLY A 183 47.33 23.01 -19.03
C GLY A 183 48.73 23.51 -18.79
N GLY A 184 49.25 23.26 -17.60
CA GLY A 184 50.52 23.79 -17.16
C GLY A 184 51.61 23.29 -18.09
N SER A 185 51.83 24.00 -19.19
CA SER A 185 53.16 24.35 -19.63
C SER A 185 53.40 25.70 -18.99
N GLY A 186 53.89 25.66 -17.74
CA GLY A 186 54.67 26.76 -17.21
C GLY A 186 55.93 26.87 -18.06
N SER A 187 55.79 27.37 -19.28
CA SER A 187 56.87 28.05 -19.96
C SER A 187 56.88 29.41 -19.29
N ASP A 188 57.75 29.59 -18.30
CA ASP A 188 58.21 30.90 -17.88
C ASP A 188 58.69 31.60 -19.16
N VAL A 189 57.78 32.31 -19.84
CA VAL A 189 58.16 33.15 -20.96
C VAL A 189 59.03 34.22 -20.32
N PRO A 190 60.32 34.31 -20.69
CA PRO A 190 61.19 35.29 -20.08
C PRO A 190 60.57 36.68 -20.25
N THR A 191 60.32 37.37 -19.13
CA THR A 191 59.78 38.74 -19.14
C THR A 191 60.82 39.76 -19.62
N LYS A 192 62.09 39.35 -19.74
CA LYS A 192 63.21 40.14 -20.26
C LYS A 192 63.30 40.03 -21.78
N LYS A 193 63.72 41.11 -22.46
CA LYS A 193 64.10 41.06 -23.89
C LYS A 193 65.34 40.18 -24.05
N PHE A 194 65.51 39.58 -25.23
CA PHE A 194 66.69 38.76 -25.52
C PHE A 194 68.00 39.52 -25.32
N SER A 195 68.03 40.82 -25.64
CA SER A 195 69.15 41.74 -25.39
C SER A 195 69.53 41.89 -23.92
N ASP A 196 68.58 41.69 -23.01
CA ASP A 196 68.73 41.96 -21.59
C ASP A 196 69.00 40.66 -20.79
N MET A 197 69.06 39.51 -21.47
CA MET A 197 69.38 38.22 -20.88
C MET A 197 70.88 37.97 -20.86
N THR A 198 71.36 37.41 -19.76
CA THR A 198 72.74 36.90 -19.66
C THR A 198 72.95 35.68 -20.56
N LEU A 199 74.21 35.38 -20.90
CA LEU A 199 74.55 34.22 -21.73
C LEU A 199 74.07 32.90 -21.11
N ASP A 200 74.07 32.80 -19.78
CA ASP A 200 73.58 31.63 -19.05
C ASP A 200 72.06 31.49 -19.18
N GLU A 201 71.31 32.59 -19.05
CA GLU A 201 69.84 32.62 -19.26
C GLU A 201 69.48 32.29 -20.73
N GLN A 202 70.23 32.81 -21.70
CA GLN A 202 70.05 32.48 -23.12
C GLN A 202 70.32 31.01 -23.41
N THR A 203 71.35 30.43 -22.78
CA THR A 203 71.71 29.01 -22.95
C THR A 203 70.67 28.09 -22.32
N ALA A 204 70.15 28.45 -21.14
CA ALA A 204 69.05 27.75 -20.50
C ALA A 204 67.79 27.80 -21.38
N LEU A 205 67.45 28.97 -21.90
CA LEU A 205 66.30 29.14 -22.81
C LEU A 205 66.43 28.30 -24.08
N TYR A 206 67.62 28.24 -24.67
CA TYR A 206 67.87 27.40 -25.86
C TYR A 206 67.69 25.91 -25.56
N ARG A 207 68.09 25.44 -24.37
CA ARG A 207 67.97 24.03 -23.96
C ARG A 207 66.54 23.63 -23.59
N GLU A 208 65.84 24.53 -22.91
CA GLU A 208 64.50 24.26 -22.36
C GLU A 208 63.40 24.58 -23.37
N ASN A 209 63.54 25.66 -24.14
CA ASN A 209 62.55 26.14 -25.12
C ASN A 209 63.24 26.71 -26.39
N PRO A 210 63.79 25.85 -27.27
CA PRO A 210 64.54 26.28 -28.46
C PRO A 210 63.72 27.14 -29.44
N ASP A 211 62.42 26.87 -29.56
CA ASP A 211 61.52 27.66 -30.42
C ASP A 211 61.33 29.09 -29.89
N LEU A 212 61.18 29.23 -28.57
CA LEU A 212 61.05 30.53 -27.91
C LEU A 212 62.36 31.33 -27.97
N TYR A 213 63.50 30.65 -27.82
CA TYR A 213 64.83 31.25 -28.05
C TYR A 213 64.91 31.85 -29.46
N MET A 214 64.55 31.08 -30.50
CA MET A 214 64.63 31.52 -31.89
C MET A 214 63.67 32.68 -32.18
N GLN A 215 62.49 32.70 -31.54
CA GLN A 215 61.54 33.79 -31.68
C GLN A 215 62.04 35.08 -31.02
N LEU A 216 62.59 34.99 -29.81
CA LEU A 216 63.09 36.15 -29.07
C LEU A 216 64.41 36.69 -29.65
N SER A 217 65.29 35.83 -30.18
CA SER A 217 66.52 36.26 -30.85
C SER A 217 66.28 37.00 -32.17
N GLN A 218 65.10 36.82 -32.78
CA GLN A 218 64.68 37.52 -33.99
C GLN A 218 64.00 38.87 -33.70
N GLN A 219 63.61 39.15 -32.44
CA GLN A 219 62.92 40.38 -32.03
C GLN A 219 63.87 41.55 -31.68
N ASN A 220 65.08 41.58 -32.24
CA ASN A 220 65.99 42.72 -32.10
C ASN A 220 65.46 43.98 -32.80
#